data_AF-A0A1Q5HCB3-F1
#
_entry.id   AF-A0A1Q5HCB3-F1
#
_cell.length_a   1.000
_cell.length_b   1.000
_cell.length_c   1.000
_cell.angle_alpha   90.00
_cell.angle_beta   90.00
_cell.angle_gamma   90.00
#
_symmetry.space_group_name_H-M   'P 1'
#
loop_
_entity.id
_entity.type
_entity.pdbx_description
1 polymer ?
#
loop_
_entity_poly.entity_id
_entity_poly.type
_entity_poly.pdbx_seq_one_letter_code
_entity_poly.pdbx_strand_id
1 'polypeptide(L)'
;MAVAAVTTEQYHKPLRKKPLPAGRPREWYITHNRRLKAMRLAIALLDTGVYCPSTATDRRIRATAERIGIHPPSDTTCRMVRSLIRHGR
;
A
#
# COMPACT_ATOMS: atom_id res chain seq x y z
N MET A 1 -12.46 -24.69 -21.82
CA MET A 1 -11.91 -24.79 -20.45
C MET A 1 -12.24 -23.50 -19.71
N ALA A 2 -13.24 -23.50 -18.83
CA ALA A 2 -13.58 -22.33 -18.02
C ALA A 2 -12.69 -22.33 -16.78
N VAL A 3 -11.80 -21.34 -16.67
CA VAL A 3 -11.00 -21.14 -15.46
C VAL A 3 -11.89 -20.43 -14.45
N ALA A 4 -12.22 -21.09 -13.35
CA ALA A 4 -12.99 -20.47 -12.27
C ALA A 4 -12.18 -19.29 -11.71
N ALA A 5 -12.67 -18.07 -11.88
CA ALA A 5 -12.12 -16.91 -11.20
C ALA A 5 -12.51 -17.01 -9.71
N VAL A 6 -11.54 -17.38 -8.87
CA VAL A 6 -11.71 -17.26 -7.42
C VAL A 6 -11.59 -15.78 -7.07
N THR A 7 -12.72 -15.15 -6.77
CA THR A 7 -12.73 -13.79 -6.23
C THR A 7 -12.21 -13.84 -4.80
N THR A 8 -11.19 -13.04 -4.50
CA THR A 8 -10.68 -12.89 -3.13
C THR A 8 -11.76 -12.33 -2.22
N GLU A 9 -11.99 -12.95 -1.07
CA GLU A 9 -12.88 -12.38 -0.06
C GLU A 9 -12.36 -11.03 0.44
N GLN A 10 -13.28 -10.14 0.77
CA GLN A 10 -12.95 -8.79 1.18
C GLN A 10 -12.52 -8.77 2.65
N TYR A 11 -11.22 -8.94 2.91
CA TYR A 11 -10.66 -9.02 4.28
C TYR A 11 -10.51 -7.66 5.01
N HIS A 12 -10.94 -6.55 4.43
CA HIS A 12 -10.66 -5.22 4.98
C HIS A 12 -11.91 -4.53 5.58
N LYS A 13 -12.13 -4.72 6.88
CA LYS A 13 -12.99 -3.83 7.68
C LYS A 13 -12.14 -2.67 8.22
N PRO A 14 -12.47 -1.40 7.96
CA PRO A 14 -11.68 -0.27 8.44
C PRO A 14 -11.66 -0.19 9.97
N LEU A 15 -10.46 -0.21 10.55
CA LEU A 15 -10.27 -0.02 12.00
C LEU A 15 -10.53 1.44 12.39
N ARG A 16 -11.09 1.66 13.60
CA ARG A 16 -11.14 3.00 14.21
C ARG A 16 -9.71 3.50 14.42
N LYS A 17 -9.39 4.65 13.81
CA LYS A 17 -8.08 5.29 13.94
C LYS A 17 -7.94 5.85 15.36
N LYS A 18 -6.91 5.41 16.08
CA LYS A 18 -6.47 6.06 17.31
C LYS A 18 -5.58 7.26 16.98
N PRO A 19 -5.65 8.35 17.75
CA PRO A 19 -4.73 9.46 17.58
C PRO A 19 -3.29 9.00 17.84
N LEU A 20 -2.34 9.60 17.12
CA LEU A 20 -0.92 9.35 17.33
C LEU A 20 -0.48 9.99 18.67
N PRO A 21 0.50 9.41 19.38
CA PRO A 21 0.97 9.97 20.65
C PRO A 21 1.57 11.35 20.42
N ALA A 22 1.33 12.31 21.32
CA ALA A 22 1.96 13.62 21.29
C ALA A 22 3.45 13.58 21.73
N GLY A 23 4.20 14.65 21.43
CA GLY A 23 5.59 14.82 21.93
C GLY A 23 6.67 14.02 21.20
N ARG A 24 6.37 13.44 20.03
CA ARG A 24 7.39 12.78 19.19
C ARG A 24 8.04 13.78 18.23
N PRO A 25 9.29 13.52 17.78
CA PRO A 25 9.89 14.27 16.68
C PRO A 25 9.05 14.20 15.40
N ARG A 26 9.09 15.25 14.58
CA ARG A 26 8.32 15.36 13.33
C ARG A 26 8.56 14.15 12.40
N GLU A 27 9.81 13.71 12.31
CA GLU A 27 10.29 12.63 11.47
C GLU A 27 9.62 11.30 11.82
N TRP A 28 9.29 11.10 13.10
CA TRP A 28 8.59 9.91 13.57
C TRP A 28 7.19 9.83 12.95
N TYR A 29 6.43 10.94 12.99
CA TYR A 29 5.09 11.00 12.39
C TYR A 29 5.14 10.85 10.87
N ILE A 30 6.11 11.48 10.21
CA ILE A 30 6.30 11.36 8.76
C ILE A 30 6.56 9.90 8.39
N THR A 31 7.47 9.24 9.10
CA THR A 31 7.82 7.83 8.85
C THR A 31 6.63 6.91 9.11
N HIS A 32 5.89 7.12 10.21
CA HIS A 32 4.69 6.38 10.53
C HIS A 32 3.61 6.53 9.44
N ASN A 33 3.32 7.76 9.02
CA ASN A 33 2.33 8.04 7.99
C ASN A 33 2.76 7.51 6.61
N ARG A 34 4.06 7.52 6.29
CA ARG A 34 4.60 6.89 5.07
C ARG A 34 4.39 5.38 5.08
N ARG A 35 4.63 4.71 6.22
CA ARG A 35 4.35 3.26 6.38
C ARG A 35 2.87 2.95 6.20
N LEU A 36 1.98 3.71 6.86
CA LEU A 36 0.53 3.54 6.69
C LEU A 36 0.08 3.77 5.24
N LYS A 37 0.66 4.76 4.55
CA LYS A 37 0.39 5.00 3.13
C LYS A 37 0.89 3.84 2.27
N ALA A 38 2.09 3.33 2.53
CA ALA A 38 2.66 2.21 1.80
C ALA A 38 1.83 0.93 1.95
N MET A 39 1.37 0.60 3.17
CA MET A 39 0.52 -0.57 3.42
C MET A 39 -0.79 -0.51 2.64
N ARG A 40 -1.48 0.66 2.66
CA ARG A 40 -2.72 0.85 1.90
C ARG A 40 -2.53 0.64 0.40
N LEU A 41 -1.43 1.18 -0.14
CA LEU A 41 -1.09 1.00 -1.56
C LEU A 41 -0.72 -0.44 -1.89
N ALA A 42 0.01 -1.12 -1.01
CA ALA A 42 0.37 -2.52 -1.20
C ALA A 42 -0.87 -3.42 -1.25
N ILE A 43 -1.82 -3.24 -0.33
CA ILE A 43 -3.11 -3.95 -0.34
C ILE A 43 -3.85 -3.69 -1.66
N ALA A 44 -4.04 -2.42 -2.05
CA ALA A 44 -4.73 -2.08 -3.29
C ALA A 44 -4.05 -2.64 -4.55
N LEU A 45 -2.72 -2.75 -4.55
CA LEU A 45 -1.96 -3.35 -5.65
C LEU A 45 -2.16 -4.86 -5.69
N LEU A 46 -2.15 -5.54 -4.54
CA LEU A 46 -2.42 -6.97 -4.45
C LEU A 46 -3.85 -7.31 -4.87
N ASP A 47 -4.84 -6.54 -4.42
CA ASP A 47 -6.25 -6.68 -4.78
C ASP A 47 -6.48 -6.49 -6.30
N THR A 48 -5.58 -5.78 -6.98
CA THR A 48 -5.64 -5.52 -8.42
C THR A 48 -4.68 -6.39 -9.25
N GLY A 49 -4.13 -7.45 -8.65
CA GLY A 49 -3.34 -8.47 -9.34
C GLY A 49 -1.84 -8.16 -9.46
N VAL A 50 -1.29 -7.23 -8.69
CA VAL A 50 0.14 -6.90 -8.69
C VAL A 50 0.86 -7.69 -7.59
N TYR A 51 1.26 -8.92 -7.92
CA TYR A 51 1.88 -9.85 -6.98
C TYR A 51 3.43 -9.77 -6.94
N CYS A 52 4.05 -9.16 -7.95
CA CYS A 52 5.51 -9.10 -8.06
C CYS A 52 6.02 -7.66 -7.84
N PRO A 53 7.08 -7.45 -7.04
CA PRO A 53 7.66 -6.12 -6.85
C PRO A 53 8.17 -5.47 -8.14
N SER A 54 8.59 -6.27 -9.13
CA SER A 54 9.07 -5.80 -10.43
C SER A 54 7.97 -5.15 -11.27
N THR A 55 6.71 -5.59 -11.13
CA THR A 55 5.57 -5.04 -11.87
C THR A 55 4.94 -3.84 -11.15
N ALA A 56 5.29 -3.60 -9.88
CA ALA A 56 4.91 -2.42 -9.11
C ALA A 56 5.84 -1.21 -9.41
N THR A 57 5.82 -0.70 -10.65
CA THR A 57 6.59 0.49 -11.06
C THR A 57 6.08 1.77 -10.36
N ASP A 58 6.91 2.83 -10.27
CA ASP A 58 6.50 4.08 -9.59
C ASP A 58 5.26 4.68 -10.26
N ARG A 59 5.21 4.63 -11.61
CA ARG A 59 4.04 5.04 -12.38
C ARG A 59 2.79 4.27 -11.97
N ARG A 60 2.88 2.94 -11.85
CA ARG A 60 1.74 2.10 -11.47
C ARG A 60 1.30 2.34 -10.02
N ILE A 61 2.25 2.51 -9.10
CA ILE A 61 1.97 2.84 -7.69
C ILE A 61 1.27 4.20 -7.60
N ARG A 62 1.76 5.23 -8.30
CA ARG A 62 1.16 6.58 -8.32
C ARG A 62 -0.24 6.56 -8.95
N ALA A 63 -0.43 5.84 -10.05
CA ALA A 63 -1.75 5.67 -10.68
C ALA A 63 -2.75 4.92 -9.78
N THR A 64 -2.29 3.91 -9.01
CA THR A 64 -3.14 3.26 -8.01
C THR A 64 -3.48 4.21 -6.87
N ALA A 65 -2.55 5.05 -6.43
CA ALA A 65 -2.81 6.07 -5.40
C ALA A 65 -3.91 7.05 -5.84
N GLU A 66 -3.86 7.52 -7.08
CA GLU A 66 -4.89 8.38 -7.68
C GLU A 66 -6.26 7.68 -7.70
N ARG A 67 -6.31 6.42 -8.16
CA ARG A 67 -7.55 5.63 -8.23
C ARG A 67 -8.25 5.46 -6.87
N ILE A 68 -7.48 5.34 -5.79
CA ILE A 68 -8.01 5.18 -4.43
C ILE A 68 -8.07 6.50 -3.65
N GLY A 69 -7.88 7.65 -4.31
CA GLY A 69 -8.00 8.99 -3.70
C GLY A 69 -6.90 9.34 -2.70
N ILE A 70 -5.70 8.75 -2.82
CA ILE A 70 -4.55 9.05 -1.97
C ILE A 70 -3.59 10.00 -2.69
N HIS A 71 -3.17 11.08 -2.01
CA HIS A 71 -2.15 11.99 -2.53
C HIS A 71 -0.87 11.26 -2.96
N PRO A 72 -0.24 11.63 -4.11
CA PRO A 72 0.89 10.93 -4.69
C PRO A 72 1.97 10.51 -3.68
N PRO A 73 2.41 9.24 -3.72
CA PRO A 73 3.52 8.77 -2.89
C PRO A 73 4.86 9.31 -3.40
N SER A 74 5.77 9.57 -2.47
CA SER A 74 7.19 9.84 -2.79
C SER A 74 7.91 8.55 -3.18
N ASP A 75 9.08 8.68 -3.79
CA ASP A 75 9.90 7.53 -4.21
C ASP A 75 10.31 6.63 -3.04
N THR A 76 10.50 7.23 -1.86
CA THR A 76 10.72 6.47 -0.62
C THR A 76 9.52 5.62 -0.26
N THR A 77 8.30 6.15 -0.39
CA THR A 77 7.08 5.37 -0.16
C THR A 77 6.90 4.29 -1.23
N CYS A 78 7.22 4.56 -2.50
CA CYS A 78 7.17 3.55 -3.56
C CYS A 78 8.14 2.38 -3.27
N ARG A 79 9.35 2.66 -2.78
CA ARG A 79 10.28 1.62 -2.31
C ARG A 79 9.70 0.79 -1.16
N MET A 80 9.02 1.43 -0.20
CA MET A 80 8.33 0.71 0.88
C MET A 80 7.22 -0.20 0.36
N VAL A 81 6.43 0.25 -0.61
CA VAL A 81 5.37 -0.55 -1.26
C VAL A 81 5.97 -1.82 -1.88
N ARG A 82 7.04 -1.70 -2.68
CA ARG A 82 7.72 -2.85 -3.28
C ARG A 82 8.28 -3.82 -2.24
N SER A 83 8.78 -3.30 -1.13
CA SER A 83 9.26 -4.12 -0.01
C SER A 83 8.14 -4.91 0.66
N LEU A 84 6.91 -4.38 0.69
CA LEU A 84 5.75 -5.04 1.28
C LEU A 84 5.16 -6.11 0.34
N ILE A 85 5.19 -5.88 -0.98
CA ILE A 85 4.71 -6.86 -1.98
C ILE A 85 5.64 -8.06 -2.09
N ARG A 86 6.92 -7.90 -1.75
CA ARG A 86 7.89 -9.00 -1.78
C ARG A 86 7.48 -10.06 -0.75
N HIS A 87 6.84 -11.13 -1.21
CA HIS A 87 6.67 -12.34 -0.42
C HIS A 87 8.04 -12.98 -0.15
N GLY A 88 8.20 -13.57 1.04
CA GLY A 88 9.37 -14.28 1.58
C GLY A 88 10.58 -14.47 0.65
N ARG A 89 11.75 -14.03 1.14
CA ARG A 89 13.03 -14.56 0.66
C ARG A 89 13.09 -16.07 0.87
#